data_AF-A0A0Q8NAA1-F1
#
_entry.id   AF-A0A0Q8NAA1-F1
#
_cell.length_a   1.000
_cell.length_b   1.000
_cell.length_c   1.000
_cell.angle_alpha   90.00
_cell.angle_beta   90.00
_cell.angle_gamma   90.00
#
_symmetry.space_group_name_H-M   'P 1'
#
loop_
_entity.id
_entity.type
_entity.pdbx_description
1 polymer ?
#
loop_
_entity_poly.entity_id
_entity_poly.type
_entity_poly.pdbx_seq_one_letter_code
_entity_poly.pdbx_strand_id
1 'polypeptide(L)' 'MGLCFERSTNEPDFRIGRFVEHTVTGRLGRVHSEVEEGAQFVRVLFHGDKRTLPCRIEELELLHG' A
#
# COMPACT_ATOMS: atom_id res chain seq x y z
N MET A 1 12.02 -19.57 -29.56
CA MET A 1 10.84 -20.07 -28.83
C MET A 1 10.76 -19.31 -27.52
N GLY A 2 9.64 -18.61 -27.31
CA GLY A 2 9.16 -18.03 -26.05
C GLY A 2 10.16 -17.22 -25.21
N LEU A 3 10.18 -15.89 -25.38
CA LEU A 3 10.65 -14.98 -24.34
C LEU A 3 9.79 -15.24 -23.09
N CYS A 4 10.39 -15.73 -22.01
CA CYS A 4 9.79 -15.73 -20.70
C CYS A 4 9.53 -14.26 -20.35
N PHE A 5 8.32 -13.77 -20.61
CA PHE A 5 7.87 -12.48 -20.16
C PHE A 5 7.93 -12.51 -18.64
N GLU A 6 8.99 -11.94 -18.07
CA GLU A 6 8.96 -11.38 -16.73
C GLU A 6 7.69 -10.53 -16.68
N ARG A 7 6.64 -11.05 -16.06
CA ARG A 7 5.51 -10.23 -15.64
C ARG A 7 6.07 -9.32 -14.57
N SER A 8 6.65 -8.20 -14.98
CA SER A 8 6.70 -7.01 -14.14
C SER A 8 5.26 -6.54 -14.01
N THR A 9 4.49 -7.22 -13.16
CA THR A 9 3.27 -6.65 -12.61
C THR A 9 3.74 -5.47 -11.79
N ASN A 10 3.67 -4.28 -12.40
CA ASN A 10 3.79 -2.98 -11.72
C ASN A 10 2.55 -2.77 -10.83
N GLU A 11 2.14 -3.79 -10.11
CA GLU A 11 1.14 -3.64 -9.07
C GLU A 11 1.84 -2.97 -7.89
N PRO A 12 1.25 -1.91 -7.32
CA PRO A 12 1.81 -1.26 -6.16
C PRO A 12 1.93 -2.29 -5.04
N ASP A 13 3.16 -2.71 -4.77
CA ASP A 13 3.49 -3.70 -3.75
C ASP A 13 3.38 -3.02 -2.37
N PHE A 14 2.17 -3.01 -1.82
CA PHE A 14 1.88 -2.54 -0.45
C PHE A 14 2.38 -3.55 0.58
N ARG A 15 3.69 -3.79 0.61
CA ARG A 15 4.33 -4.58 1.65
C ARG A 15 4.28 -3.89 3.00
N ILE A 16 4.26 -4.70 4.06
CA ILE A 16 4.38 -4.22 5.44
C ILE A 16 5.63 -3.34 5.55
N GLY A 17 5.46 -2.21 6.21
CA GLY A 17 6.55 -1.30 6.50
C GLY A 17 6.82 -0.24 5.42
N ARG A 18 6.10 -0.26 4.30
CA ARG A 18 6.11 0.84 3.32
C ARG A 18 5.43 2.09 3.87
N PHE A 19 6.00 3.25 3.57
CA PHE A 19 5.37 4.53 3.85
C PHE A 19 4.37 4.86 2.76
N VAL A 20 3.19 5.32 3.19
CA VAL A 20 2.09 5.67 2.32
C VAL A 20 1.51 7.02 2.74
N GLU A 21 1.05 7.77 1.76
CA GLU A 21 0.22 8.95 1.97
C GLU A 21 -1.23 8.62 1.60
N HIS A 22 -2.17 9.01 2.45
CA HIS A 22 -3.58 8.93 2.14
C HIS A 22 -4.01 10.20 1.38
N THR A 23 -4.15 10.08 0.07
CA THR A 23 -4.42 11.18 -0.87
C THR A 23 -5.68 11.98 -0.53
N VAL A 24 -6.68 11.33 0.07
CA VAL A 24 -7.95 11.98 0.46
C VAL A 24 -7.83 12.83 1.72
N THR A 25 -7.00 12.42 2.69
CA THR A 25 -6.88 13.11 3.99
C THR A 25 -5.55 13.83 4.17
N GLY A 26 -4.59 13.65 3.26
CA GLY A 26 -3.21 14.12 3.36
C GLY A 26 -2.44 13.51 4.53
N ARG A 27 -2.90 12.39 5.10
CA ARG A 27 -2.25 11.77 6.26
C ARG A 27 -1.15 10.83 5.81
N LEU A 28 -0.01 10.93 6.49
CA LEU A 28 1.12 10.03 6.30
C LEU A 28 1.03 8.85 7.28
N GLY A 29 1.30 7.66 6.78
CA GLY A 29 1.23 6.44 7.56
C GLY A 29 2.13 5.34 7.03
N ARG A 30 2.08 4.20 7.73
CA ARG A 30 2.86 3.03 7.39
C ARG A 30 1.96 1.82 7.23
N VAL A 31 2.16 1.06 6.15
CA VAL A 31 1.45 -0.19 5.91
C VAL A 31 1.80 -1.19 7.01
N HIS A 32 0.77 -1.78 7.63
CA HIS A 32 0.91 -2.60 8.81
C HIS A 32 0.41 -4.05 8.62
N SER A 33 -0.16 -4.36 7.46
CA SER A 33 -0.60 -5.71 7.08
C SER A 33 -0.19 -5.99 5.64
N GLU A 34 0.20 -7.22 5.36
CA GLU A 34 0.38 -7.70 3.99
C GLU A 34 -0.96 -7.65 3.28
N VAL A 35 -0.96 -7.05 2.10
CA VAL A 35 -2.12 -7.01 1.22
C VAL A 35 -2.12 -8.33 0.46
N GLU A 36 -3.14 -9.15 0.68
CA GLU A 36 -3.36 -10.33 -0.16
C GLU A 36 -3.68 -9.89 -1.59
N GLU A 37 -3.25 -10.68 -2.58
CA GLU A 37 -3.53 -10.42 -3.99
C GLU A 37 -5.05 -10.26 -4.21
N GLY A 38 -5.47 -9.10 -4.76
CA GLY A 38 -6.88 -8.76 -4.95
C GLY A 38 -7.60 -8.11 -3.75
N ALA A 39 -6.92 -7.86 -2.63
CA ALA A 39 -7.51 -7.10 -1.53
C ALA A 39 -7.74 -5.64 -1.94
N GLN A 40 -8.93 -5.10 -1.64
CA GLN A 40 -9.28 -3.70 -1.96
C GLN A 40 -8.91 -2.73 -0.83
N PHE A 41 -8.56 -3.26 0.34
CA PHE A 41 -8.26 -2.50 1.55
C PHE A 41 -6.95 -2.96 2.18
N VAL A 42 -6.20 -2.00 2.73
CA VAL A 42 -4.97 -2.24 3.48
C VAL A 42 -5.03 -1.53 4.82
N ARG A 43 -4.43 -2.13 5.85
CA ARG A 43 -4.35 -1.53 7.18
C ARG A 43 -3.12 -0.63 7.27
N VAL A 44 -3.36 0.66 7.50
CA VAL A 44 -2.31 1.68 7.63
C VAL A 44 -2.34 2.24 9.05
N LEU A 45 -1.16 2.38 9.65
CA LEU A 45 -0.99 3.14 10.88
C LEU A 45 -0.58 4.57 10.52
N PHE A 46 -1.49 5.52 10.66
CA PHE A 46 -1.20 6.93 10.43
C PHE A 46 -0.46 7.57 11.60
N HIS A 47 0.29 8.62 11.29
CA HIS A 47 0.99 9.38 12.31
C HIS A 47 0.00 10.05 13.27
N GLY A 48 0.13 9.77 14.57
CA GLY A 48 -0.76 10.28 15.62
C GLY A 48 -1.93 9.35 15.97
N ASP A 49 -2.21 8.34 15.16
CA ASP A 49 -3.21 7.33 15.46
C ASP A 49 -2.63 6.21 16.36
N LYS A 50 -3.47 5.68 17.28
CA LYS A 50 -3.09 4.56 18.17
C LYS A 50 -3.39 3.18 17.57
N ARG A 51 -4.09 3.14 16.44
CA ARG A 51 -4.61 1.92 15.81
C ARG A 51 -4.44 2.02 14.31
N THR A 52 -4.36 0.88 13.67
CA THR A 52 -4.40 0.80 12.20
C THR A 52 -5.81 1.03 11.71
N LEU A 53 -5.94 1.78 10.62
CA LEU A 53 -7.19 2.04 9.94
C LEU A 53 -7.19 1.29 8.59
N PRO A 54 -8.32 0.66 8.22
CA PRO A 54 -8.48 0.14 6.87
C PRO A 54 -8.65 1.31 5.90
N CYS A 55 -7.80 1.36 4.87
CA CYS A 55 -7.83 2.34 3.81
C CYS A 55 -7.94 1.63 2.47
N ARG A 56 -8.60 2.25 1.49
CA ARG A 56 -8.61 1.69 0.14
C ARG A 56 -7.25 1.89 -0.49
N ILE A 57 -6.82 0.90 -1.25
CA ILE A 57 -5.55 0.95 -1.97
C ILE A 57 -5.51 2.13 -2.95
N GLU A 58 -6.61 2.42 -3.63
CA GLU A 58 -6.73 3.55 -4.56
C GLU A 58 -6.59 4.93 -3.89
N GLU A 59 -6.82 5.01 -2.57
CA GLU A 59 -6.68 6.25 -1.80
C GLU A 59 -5.26 6.43 -1.26
N LEU A 60 -4.37 5.46 -1.48
CA LEU A 60 -3.01 5.45 -0.93
C LEU A 60 -1.97 5.59 -2.02
N GLU A 61 -1.05 6.52 -1.82
CA GLU A 61 0.12 6.69 -2.66
C GLU A 61 1.37 6.17 -1.92
N LEU A 62 2.12 5.28 -2.58
CA LEU A 62 3.38 4.75 -2.05
C LEU A 62 4.45 5.84 -2.14
N LEU A 63 4.94 6.28 -0.99
CA LEU A 63 6.06 7.20 -0.93
C LEU A 63 7.35 6.38 -1.13
N HIS A 64 8.03 6.60 -2.27
CA HIS A 64 9.39 6.10 -2.47
C HIS A 64 10.35 6.95 -1.63
N GLY A 65 10.82 6.35 -0.53
CA GLY A 65 12.01 6.79 0.19
C GLY A 65 13.21 5.93 -0.17
#